data_AF-A0A838Z2Q1-F1
#
_entry.id   AF-A0A838Z2Q1-F1
#
_cell.length_a   1.000
_cell.length_b   1.000
_cell.length_c   1.000
_cell.angle_alpha   90.00
_cell.angle_beta   90.00
_cell.angle_gamma   90.00
#
_symmetry.space_group_name_H-M   'P 1'
#
loop_
_entity.id
_entity.type
_entity.pdbx_description
1 polymer ?
#
loop_
_entity_poly.entity_id
_entity_poly.type
_entity_poly.pdbx_seq_one_letter_code
_entity_poly.pdbx_strand_id
1 'polypeptide(L)'
;MKKITSIIAIALLASSVAFNANADDKKIEYKSSNLKVGMYEAGHTNSLKLNMNLTKDKGVAATIKLMDADGSTLHEEVLGKKVESYKLCFDMSNVKTGKYYVEVKNGDRIITKEIVKGTHTLSY
;
A
#
# COMPACT_ATOMS: atom_id res chain seq x y z
N MET A 1 -18.71 48.60 32.83
CA MET A 1 -18.11 47.31 32.40
C MET A 1 -19.02 46.75 31.30
N LYS A 2 -18.54 46.66 30.05
CA LYS A 2 -18.35 45.42 29.27
C LYS A 2 -19.66 44.61 29.10
N LYS A 3 -20.19 44.29 27.92
CA LYS A 3 -19.53 43.82 26.68
C LYS A 3 -20.44 44.03 25.45
N ILE A 4 -19.82 44.39 24.35
CA ILE A 4 -20.37 44.29 22.99
C ILE A 4 -20.06 42.87 22.53
N THR A 5 -21.06 42.10 22.10
CA THR A 5 -20.82 40.80 21.45
C THR A 5 -21.50 40.81 20.09
N SER A 6 -20.68 41.06 19.07
CA SER A 6 -21.01 40.91 17.66
C SER A 6 -20.96 39.41 17.33
N ILE A 7 -22.07 38.85 16.86
CA ILE A 7 -22.15 37.45 16.42
C ILE A 7 -21.86 37.45 14.91
N ILE A 8 -20.65 37.05 14.54
CA ILE A 8 -20.32 36.75 13.14
C ILE A 8 -20.77 35.32 12.88
N ALA A 9 -21.88 35.17 12.15
CA ALA A 9 -22.30 33.88 11.61
C ALA A 9 -21.41 33.53 10.41
N ILE A 10 -20.52 32.54 10.57
CA ILE A 10 -19.76 31.95 9.47
C ILE A 10 -20.69 30.95 8.77
N ALA A 11 -21.19 31.32 7.59
CA ALA A 11 -21.86 30.40 6.69
C ALA A 11 -20.80 29.52 6.01
N LEU A 12 -20.76 28.24 6.37
CA LEU A 12 -19.96 27.23 5.69
C LEU A 12 -20.60 26.93 4.33
N LEU A 13 -20.03 27.50 3.26
CA LEU A 13 -20.37 27.12 1.89
C LEU A 13 -19.83 25.71 1.62
N ALA A 14 -20.70 24.71 1.64
CA ALA A 14 -20.37 23.37 1.19
C ALA A 14 -20.26 23.37 -0.35
N SER A 15 -19.04 23.50 -0.87
CA SER A 15 -18.77 23.26 -2.27
C SER A 15 -18.80 21.76 -2.54
N SER A 16 -19.87 21.27 -3.19
CA SER A 16 -19.91 19.91 -3.71
C SER A 16 -18.93 19.79 -4.88
N VAL A 17 -17.87 19.00 -4.72
CA VAL A 17 -17.02 18.58 -5.85
C VAL A 17 -17.77 17.52 -6.66
N ALA A 18 -18.11 17.84 -7.90
CA ALA A 18 -18.62 16.86 -8.85
C ALA A 18 -17.44 16.09 -9.45
N PHE A 19 -17.35 14.79 -9.20
CA PHE A 19 -16.42 13.90 -9.89
C PHE A 19 -16.94 13.67 -11.31
N ASN A 20 -16.36 14.36 -12.30
CA ASN A 20 -16.59 14.06 -13.70
C ASN A 20 -15.76 12.83 -14.08
N ALA A 21 -16.38 11.65 -14.08
CA ALA A 21 -15.78 10.46 -14.68
C ALA A 21 -15.96 10.51 -16.20
N ASN A 22 -14.95 11.03 -16.92
CA ASN A 22 -14.84 10.80 -18.36
C ASN A 22 -14.36 9.37 -18.57
N ALA A 23 -15.30 8.45 -18.81
CA ALA A 23 -14.99 7.10 -19.25
C ALA A 23 -14.63 7.16 -20.75
N ASP A 24 -13.34 7.37 -21.02
CA ASP A 24 -12.75 7.18 -22.34
C ASP A 24 -12.74 5.65 -22.58
N ASP A 25 -13.53 5.16 -23.54
CA ASP A 25 -13.65 3.74 -23.93
C ASP A 25 -12.33 3.24 -24.55
N LYS A 26 -11.28 3.16 -23.74
CA LYS A 26 -10.02 2.52 -24.12
C LYS A 26 -10.26 1.02 -24.06
N LYS A 27 -10.17 0.35 -25.22
CA LYS A 27 -10.02 -1.11 -25.29
C LYS A 27 -8.99 -1.53 -24.26
N ILE A 28 -9.42 -2.23 -23.21
CA ILE A 28 -8.53 -2.76 -22.19
C ILE A 28 -7.71 -3.88 -22.86
N GLU A 29 -6.50 -3.54 -23.29
CA GLU A 29 -5.54 -4.52 -23.76
C GLU A 29 -5.04 -5.32 -22.55
N TYR A 30 -5.52 -6.56 -22.41
CA TYR A 30 -5.04 -7.48 -21.39
C TYR A 30 -3.60 -7.89 -21.71
N LYS A 31 -2.64 -7.07 -21.30
CA LYS A 31 -1.23 -7.48 -21.32
C LYS A 31 -1.08 -8.74 -20.46
N SER A 32 -0.28 -9.69 -20.89
CA SER A 32 0.14 -10.82 -20.06
C SER A 32 1.10 -10.33 -18.96
N SER A 33 1.09 -11.00 -17.80
CA SER A 33 1.84 -10.59 -16.61
C SER A 33 2.67 -11.73 -16.06
N ASN A 34 3.93 -11.43 -15.73
CA ASN A 34 4.77 -12.25 -14.87
C ASN A 34 4.77 -11.75 -13.43
N LEU A 35 3.97 -10.71 -13.11
CA LEU A 35 3.84 -10.22 -11.74
C LEU A 35 3.27 -11.32 -10.84
N LYS A 36 4.10 -11.83 -9.93
CA LYS A 36 3.72 -12.81 -8.91
C LYS A 36 4.25 -12.34 -7.57
N VAL A 37 3.38 -12.30 -6.56
CA VAL A 37 3.72 -11.93 -5.19
C VAL A 37 3.31 -13.08 -4.28
N GLY A 38 4.29 -13.68 -3.59
CA GLY A 38 4.06 -14.69 -2.56
C GLY A 38 4.58 -14.19 -1.22
N MET A 39 3.79 -14.33 -0.16
CA MET A 39 4.15 -13.92 1.19
C MET A 39 4.01 -15.11 2.14
N TYR A 40 4.91 -15.21 3.11
CA TYR A 40 4.88 -16.25 4.15
C TYR A 40 5.66 -15.84 5.39
N GLU A 41 5.27 -16.36 6.54
CA GLU A 41 6.02 -16.16 7.79
C GLU A 41 7.38 -16.88 7.73
N ALA A 42 8.44 -16.20 8.14
CA ALA A 42 9.79 -16.73 8.09
C ALA A 42 10.09 -17.60 9.32
N GLY A 43 10.50 -18.86 9.14
CA GLY A 43 10.88 -19.74 10.25
C GLY A 43 9.71 -20.49 10.88
N HIS A 44 9.73 -20.66 12.22
CA HIS A 44 8.65 -21.30 12.99
C HIS A 44 7.50 -20.31 13.26
N THR A 45 6.34 -20.83 13.69
CA THR A 45 5.17 -20.03 14.09
C THR A 45 5.55 -18.93 15.09
N ASN A 46 5.06 -17.71 14.88
CA ASN A 46 5.26 -16.52 15.73
C ASN A 46 6.62 -15.81 15.59
N SER A 47 7.30 -15.93 14.45
CA SER A 47 8.56 -15.23 14.21
C SER A 47 8.41 -13.72 14.02
N LEU A 48 7.19 -13.27 13.70
CA LEU A 48 6.88 -11.89 13.33
C LEU A 48 7.71 -11.36 12.15
N LYS A 49 8.32 -12.26 11.37
CA LYS A 49 9.09 -11.93 10.18
C LYS A 49 8.33 -12.40 8.95
N LEU A 50 8.12 -11.51 7.99
CA LEU A 50 7.33 -11.78 6.80
C LEU A 50 8.23 -11.78 5.58
N ASN A 51 8.44 -12.96 5.01
CA ASN A 51 9.14 -13.10 3.73
C ASN A 51 8.17 -12.82 2.59
N MET A 52 8.67 -12.09 1.59
CA MET A 52 8.00 -11.85 0.33
C MET A 52 8.91 -12.27 -0.82
N ASN A 53 8.37 -13.06 -1.75
CA ASN A 53 8.96 -13.31 -3.06
C ASN A 53 8.17 -12.54 -4.12
N LEU A 54 8.89 -11.85 -4.98
CA LEU A 54 8.36 -11.12 -6.13
C LEU A 54 9.00 -11.65 -7.42
N THR A 55 8.19 -11.89 -8.44
CA THR A 55 8.61 -11.91 -9.85
C THR A 55 7.95 -10.74 -10.56
N LYS A 56 8.69 -10.02 -11.41
CA LYS A 56 8.16 -8.86 -12.16
C LYS A 56 8.33 -9.01 -13.66
N ASP A 57 7.66 -8.13 -14.39
CA ASP A 57 7.73 -8.09 -15.84
C ASP A 57 9.14 -7.65 -16.29
N LYS A 58 9.69 -8.34 -17.30
CA LYS A 58 11.02 -8.04 -17.82
C LYS A 58 11.08 -6.61 -18.35
N GLY A 59 12.14 -5.88 -18.00
CA GLY A 59 12.34 -4.50 -18.46
C GLY A 59 11.44 -3.44 -17.80
N VAL A 60 10.54 -3.83 -16.90
CA VAL A 60 9.63 -2.92 -16.19
C VAL A 60 10.15 -2.69 -14.77
N ALA A 61 10.18 -1.45 -14.28
CA ALA A 61 10.56 -1.17 -12.89
C ALA A 61 9.42 -1.56 -11.93
N ALA A 62 9.76 -1.90 -10.69
CA ALA A 62 8.75 -2.14 -9.66
C ALA A 62 9.03 -1.34 -8.39
N THR A 63 7.98 -0.95 -7.69
CA THR A 63 8.06 -0.33 -6.36
C THR A 63 7.31 -1.21 -5.38
N ILE A 64 7.93 -1.50 -4.24
CA ILE A 64 7.34 -2.22 -3.12
C ILE A 64 7.19 -1.22 -1.99
N LYS A 65 6.00 -1.13 -1.39
CA LYS A 65 5.73 -0.30 -0.21
C LYS A 65 5.15 -1.16 0.90
N LEU A 66 5.62 -0.98 2.12
CA LEU A 66 4.91 -1.37 3.33
C LEU A 66 4.27 -0.12 3.90
N MET A 67 2.96 -0.15 4.13
CA MET A 67 2.17 0.98 4.63
C MET A 67 1.40 0.58 5.88
N ASP A 68 1.16 1.54 6.76
CA ASP A 68 0.20 1.38 7.86
C ASP A 68 -1.26 1.53 7.38
N ALA A 69 -2.20 1.42 8.32
CA ALA A 69 -3.63 1.51 8.04
C ALA A 69 -4.09 2.88 7.52
N ASP A 70 -3.34 3.93 7.80
CA ASP A 70 -3.63 5.31 7.36
C ASP A 70 -3.01 5.58 5.97
N GLY A 71 -2.29 4.60 5.41
CA GLY A 71 -1.59 4.73 4.13
C GLY A 71 -0.22 5.40 4.25
N SER A 72 0.30 5.60 5.45
CA SER A 72 1.66 6.13 5.63
C SER A 72 2.69 5.06 5.30
N THR A 73 3.63 5.39 4.43
CA THR A 73 4.71 4.47 4.03
C THR A 73 5.71 4.27 5.17
N LEU A 74 5.85 3.04 5.61
CA LEU A 74 6.84 2.60 6.61
C LEU A 74 8.14 2.11 5.95
N HIS A 75 8.04 1.50 4.77
CA HIS A 75 9.18 1.06 3.97
C HIS A 75 8.87 1.23 2.49
N GLU A 76 9.88 1.63 1.70
CA GLU A 76 9.77 1.69 0.25
C GLU A 76 11.05 1.16 -0.41
N GLU A 77 10.87 0.30 -1.41
CA GLU A 77 11.95 -0.28 -2.19
C GLU A 77 11.66 -0.12 -3.68
N VAL A 78 12.63 0.39 -4.45
CA VAL A 78 12.51 0.53 -5.91
C VAL A 78 13.45 -0.45 -6.61
N LEU A 79 12.86 -1.34 -7.41
CA LEU A 79 13.57 -2.33 -8.22
C LEU A 79 13.76 -1.83 -9.65
N GLY A 80 15.01 -1.77 -10.09
CA GLY A 80 15.37 -1.38 -11.45
C GLY A 80 14.86 -2.36 -12.51
N LYS A 81 14.86 -1.89 -13.76
CA LYS A 81 14.37 -2.63 -14.94
C LYS A 81 15.07 -3.97 -15.19
N LYS A 82 16.32 -4.12 -14.72
CA LYS A 82 17.16 -5.32 -14.92
C LYS A 82 16.92 -6.44 -13.90
N VAL A 83 16.22 -6.16 -12.79
CA VAL A 83 15.86 -7.16 -11.79
C VAL A 83 14.69 -7.98 -12.32
N GLU A 84 14.66 -9.30 -12.21
CA GLU A 84 13.50 -10.10 -12.65
C GLU A 84 12.74 -10.69 -11.47
N SER A 85 13.45 -11.02 -10.40
CA SER A 85 12.89 -11.50 -9.14
C SER A 85 13.56 -10.80 -7.96
N TYR A 86 12.83 -10.72 -6.84
CA TYR A 86 13.32 -10.09 -5.63
C TYR A 86 12.77 -10.80 -4.40
N LYS A 87 13.57 -10.83 -3.34
CA LYS A 87 13.18 -11.37 -2.04
C LYS A 87 13.40 -10.31 -0.99
N LEU A 88 12.40 -10.12 -0.13
CA LEU A 88 12.44 -9.17 0.96
C LEU A 88 11.90 -9.83 2.22
N CYS A 89 12.47 -9.50 3.38
CA CYS A 89 11.97 -9.92 4.68
C CYS A 89 11.65 -8.68 5.49
N PHE A 90 10.38 -8.53 5.87
CA PHE A 90 9.96 -7.48 6.80
C PHE A 90 10.04 -8.01 8.22
N ASP A 91 10.78 -7.31 9.08
CA ASP A 91 10.76 -7.60 10.52
C ASP A 91 9.67 -6.76 11.20
N MET A 92 8.57 -7.40 11.57
CA MET A 92 7.41 -6.76 12.19
C MET A 92 7.49 -6.79 13.73
N SER A 93 8.61 -7.25 14.32
CA SER A 93 8.71 -7.48 15.77
C SER A 93 8.51 -6.20 16.58
N ASN A 94 9.01 -5.07 16.07
CA ASN A 94 8.93 -3.76 16.72
C ASN A 94 7.79 -2.88 16.18
N VAL A 95 6.92 -3.45 15.35
CA VAL A 95 5.78 -2.75 14.75
C VAL A 95 4.55 -2.94 15.64
N LYS A 96 3.77 -1.87 15.83
CA LYS A 96 2.56 -1.90 16.66
C LYS A 96 1.55 -2.90 16.12
N THR A 97 0.70 -3.42 16.99
CA THR A 97 -0.42 -4.25 16.56
C THR A 97 -1.37 -3.44 15.68
N GLY A 98 -1.87 -4.04 14.60
CA GLY A 98 -2.72 -3.32 13.65
C GLY A 98 -2.74 -3.97 12.27
N LYS A 99 -3.39 -3.26 11.34
CA LYS A 99 -3.42 -3.60 9.92
C LYS A 99 -2.31 -2.87 9.17
N TYR A 100 -1.73 -3.55 8.22
CA TYR A 100 -0.68 -3.05 7.34
C TYR A 100 -0.92 -3.54 5.92
N TYR A 101 -0.30 -2.89 4.96
CA TYR A 101 -0.48 -3.20 3.55
C TYR A 101 0.87 -3.27 2.85
N VAL A 102 1.11 -4.36 2.13
CA VAL A 102 2.20 -4.44 1.16
C VAL A 102 1.63 -4.16 -0.21
N GLU A 103 2.03 -3.04 -0.80
CA GLU A 103 1.71 -2.68 -2.18
C GLU A 103 2.92 -2.98 -3.08
N VAL A 104 2.66 -3.65 -4.20
CA VAL A 104 3.64 -3.84 -5.27
C VAL A 104 3.09 -3.24 -6.55
N LYS A 105 3.75 -2.19 -7.02
CA LYS A 105 3.51 -1.59 -8.33
C LYS A 105 4.54 -2.08 -9.34
N ASN A 106 4.12 -2.64 -10.46
CA ASN A 106 4.97 -3.07 -11.57
C ASN A 106 4.36 -2.53 -12.87
N GLY A 107 4.88 -1.38 -13.34
CA GLY A 107 4.25 -0.61 -14.41
C GLY A 107 2.87 -0.09 -13.99
N ASP A 108 1.85 -0.43 -14.77
CA ASP A 108 0.45 -0.04 -14.53
C ASP A 108 -0.29 -1.04 -13.61
N ARG A 109 0.36 -2.15 -13.23
CA ARG A 109 -0.23 -3.16 -12.35
C ARG A 109 0.11 -2.86 -10.90
N ILE A 110 -0.91 -2.94 -10.05
CA ILE A 110 -0.78 -2.79 -8.60
C ILE A 110 -1.38 -4.04 -7.95
N ILE A 111 -0.64 -4.63 -7.01
CA ILE A 111 -1.14 -5.67 -6.12
C ILE A 111 -0.98 -5.16 -4.69
N THR A 112 -2.06 -5.23 -3.92
CA THR A 112 -2.03 -4.90 -2.50
C THR A 112 -2.39 -6.13 -1.69
N LYS A 113 -1.60 -6.41 -0.65
CA LYS A 113 -1.81 -7.51 0.30
C LYS A 113 -2.00 -6.94 1.70
N GLU A 114 -3.08 -7.33 2.37
CA GLU A 114 -3.30 -6.97 3.77
C GLU A 114 -2.45 -7.87 4.68
N ILE A 115 -1.90 -7.29 5.73
CA ILE A 115 -1.22 -7.99 6.81
C ILE A 115 -1.88 -7.57 8.12
N VAL A 116 -2.23 -8.54 8.97
CA VAL A 116 -2.70 -8.29 10.32
C VAL A 116 -1.61 -8.68 11.31
N LYS A 117 -1.11 -7.71 12.07
CA LYS A 117 -0.14 -7.90 13.15
C LYS A 117 -0.85 -7.95 14.49
N GLY A 118 -0.88 -9.12 15.12
CA GLY A 118 -1.23 -9.30 16.53
C GLY A 118 -0.01 -9.16 17.43
N THR A 119 -0.15 -9.32 18.75
CA THR A 119 0.97 -9.19 19.69
C THR A 119 2.12 -10.14 19.34
N HIS A 120 1.80 -11.41 19.08
CA HIS A 120 2.78 -12.46 18.73
C HIS A 120 2.45 -13.17 17.41
N THR A 121 1.53 -12.65 16.61
CA THR A 121 1.04 -13.32 15.40
C THR A 121 1.10 -12.41 14.17
N LEU A 122 1.25 -13.04 13.00
CA LEU A 122 1.09 -12.42 11.69
C LEU A 122 0.07 -13.21 10.86
N SER A 123 -0.77 -12.52 10.09
CA SER A 123 -1.70 -13.11 9.12
C SER A 123 -1.68 -12.31 7.83
N TYR A 124 -1.76 -12.98 6.67
CA TYR A 124 -1.54 -12.41 5.32
C TYR A 124 -2.30 -13.18 4.23
#